data_AF-A0A0U4E6L6-F1
#
_entry.id   AF-A0A0U4E6L6-F1
#
_cell.length_a   1.000
_cell.length_b   1.000
_cell.length_c   1.000
_cell.angle_alpha   90.00
_cell.angle_beta   90.00
_cell.angle_gamma   90.00
#
_symmetry.space_group_name_H-M   'P 1'
#
loop_
_entity.id
_entity.type
_entity.pdbx_description
1 polymer ?
#
loop_
_entity_poly.entity_id
_entity_poly.type
_entity_poly.pdbx_seq_one_letter_code
_entity_poly.pdbx_strand_id
1 'polypeptide(L)'
;MENTLIIRNIINDQEVSFDLIVNARNDYVVKTEEVDDTIIVRDLSRKRNIITFFKYYKIAGMLVKELEITDEELKVIDEIEEKFKQQAIERDAKRKEDLMNGTTTIKVNKRSGKLLNGYVIFGHEAELLKELGVAKTAGGWQTLVDEEFIEAVGEEFTYEQAAAYAKPLVEKREKEQAEKDAKIAEAKKTGEKVTIRQWQEKCNNARKNCELDNMSEVALPDGKTKIERRHTAE
;
A
#
# COMPACT_ATOMS: atom_id res chain seq x y z
N MET A 1 -10.94 -10.39 -23.51
CA MET A 1 -10.59 -11.78 -23.19
C MET A 1 -11.59 -12.24 -22.16
N GLU A 2 -12.30 -13.30 -22.46
CA GLU A 2 -13.28 -13.87 -21.54
C GLU A 2 -12.49 -14.50 -20.39
N ASN A 3 -12.71 -14.01 -19.17
CA ASN A 3 -12.11 -14.57 -17.95
C ASN A 3 -12.88 -15.82 -17.52
N THR A 4 -13.30 -16.60 -18.51
CA THR A 4 -14.27 -17.67 -18.39
C THR A 4 -13.63 -18.93 -18.95
N LEU A 5 -13.57 -19.97 -18.11
CA LEU A 5 -13.14 -21.31 -18.47
C LEU A 5 -14.36 -22.22 -18.45
N ILE A 6 -14.56 -22.98 -19.53
CA ILE A 6 -15.61 -24.00 -19.58
C ILE A 6 -15.04 -25.31 -19.03
N ILE A 7 -15.59 -25.77 -17.91
CA ILE A 7 -15.28 -27.06 -17.29
C ILE A 7 -16.38 -28.05 -17.65
N ARG A 8 -16.02 -29.27 -18.04
CA ARG A 8 -17.00 -30.32 -18.35
C ARG A 8 -16.81 -31.49 -17.40
N ASN A 9 -17.90 -31.89 -16.73
CA ASN A 9 -17.89 -33.01 -15.80
C ASN A 9 -19.04 -33.96 -16.08
N ILE A 10 -18.79 -35.25 -15.82
CA ILE A 10 -19.84 -36.27 -15.87
C ILE A 10 -20.47 -36.38 -14.48
N ILE A 11 -21.73 -36.00 -14.37
CA ILE A 11 -22.52 -36.06 -13.14
C ILE A 11 -23.77 -36.88 -13.45
N ASN A 12 -23.96 -37.99 -12.72
CA ASN A 12 -25.13 -38.87 -12.90
C ASN A 12 -25.27 -39.38 -14.35
N ASP A 13 -24.15 -39.79 -14.95
CA ASP A 13 -24.04 -40.23 -16.35
C ASP A 13 -24.42 -39.16 -17.39
N GLN A 14 -24.51 -37.88 -16.99
CA GLN A 14 -24.76 -36.73 -17.86
C GLN A 14 -23.52 -35.83 -17.90
N GLU A 15 -23.12 -35.40 -19.09
CA GLU A 15 -22.10 -34.37 -19.25
C GLU A 15 -22.71 -33.00 -18.95
N VAL A 16 -22.18 -32.32 -17.95
CA VAL A 16 -22.61 -30.98 -17.54
C VAL A 16 -21.47 -30.00 -17.77
N SER A 17 -21.78 -28.89 -18.43
CA SER A 17 -20.84 -27.78 -18.64
C SER A 17 -20.99 -26.71 -17.58
N PHE A 18 -19.86 -26.16 -17.14
CA PHE A 18 -19.75 -25.14 -16.12
C PHE A 18 -18.87 -24.00 -16.62
N ASP A 19 -19.40 -22.78 -16.61
CA ASP A 19 -18.63 -21.58 -16.91
C ASP A 19 -18.01 -21.06 -15.61
N LEU A 20 -16.71 -21.32 -15.43
CA LEU A 20 -15.91 -20.76 -14.35
C LEU A 20 -15.40 -19.38 -14.74
N ILE A 21 -15.92 -18.35 -14.08
CA ILE A 21 -15.52 -16.96 -14.23
C ILE A 21 -14.54 -16.60 -13.11
N VAL A 22 -13.32 -16.20 -13.49
CA VAL A 22 -12.31 -15.66 -12.59
C VAL A 22 -12.42 -14.13 -12.60
N ASN A 23 -12.60 -13.49 -11.44
CA ASN A 23 -12.64 -12.04 -11.35
C ASN A 23 -11.27 -11.45 -10.97
N ALA A 24 -11.13 -10.13 -11.09
CA ALA A 24 -9.88 -9.42 -10.77
C ALA A 24 -9.49 -9.44 -9.27
N ARG A 25 -10.38 -9.92 -8.40
CA ARG A 25 -10.13 -10.12 -6.96
C ARG A 25 -9.78 -11.57 -6.62
N ASN A 26 -9.63 -12.42 -7.64
CA ASN A 26 -9.48 -13.87 -7.51
C ASN A 26 -10.66 -14.54 -6.78
N ASP A 27 -11.85 -13.94 -6.83
CA ASP A 27 -13.07 -14.69 -6.54
C ASP A 27 -13.47 -15.46 -7.79
N TYR A 28 -13.97 -16.67 -7.58
CA TYR A 28 -14.45 -17.52 -8.65
C TYR A 28 -15.96 -17.68 -8.58
N VAL A 29 -16.56 -17.64 -9.77
CA VAL A 29 -18.00 -17.77 -9.95
C VAL A 29 -18.24 -18.85 -10.98
N VAL A 30 -19.10 -19.80 -10.64
CA VAL A 30 -19.51 -20.87 -11.57
C VAL A 30 -20.94 -20.59 -12.03
N LYS A 31 -21.18 -20.75 -13.34
CA LYS A 31 -22.52 -20.78 -13.93
C LYS A 31 -22.73 -22.09 -14.66
N THR A 32 -23.97 -22.56 -14.69
CA THR A 32 -24.36 -23.78 -15.42
C THR A 32 -25.83 -23.65 -15.80
N GLU A 33 -26.25 -24.28 -16.89
CA GLU A 33 -27.66 -24.25 -17.34
C GLU A 33 -28.59 -24.99 -16.38
N GLU A 34 -28.06 -25.89 -15.55
CA GLU A 34 -28.81 -26.67 -14.56
C GLU A 34 -29.26 -25.86 -13.34
N VAL A 35 -28.69 -24.66 -13.14
CA VAL A 35 -28.93 -23.81 -11.98
C VAL A 35 -29.09 -22.37 -12.44
N ASP A 36 -30.28 -21.80 -12.26
CA ASP A 36 -30.59 -20.40 -12.63
C ASP A 36 -29.77 -19.37 -11.83
N ASP A 37 -29.21 -19.79 -10.68
CA ASP A 37 -28.40 -18.96 -9.79
C ASP A 37 -26.91 -18.97 -10.13
N THR A 38 -26.26 -17.84 -9.86
CA THR A 38 -24.79 -17.74 -9.90
C THR A 38 -24.18 -18.44 -8.68
N ILE A 39 -23.28 -19.40 -8.90
CA ILE A 39 -22.66 -20.20 -7.83
C ILE A 39 -21.34 -19.53 -7.41
N ILE A 40 -21.30 -19.00 -6.18
CA ILE A 40 -20.06 -18.47 -5.61
C ILE A 40 -19.20 -19.64 -5.13
N VAL A 41 -17.95 -19.68 -5.60
CA VAL A 41 -16.95 -20.65 -5.16
C VAL A 41 -16.44 -20.28 -3.78
N ARG A 42 -16.39 -21.26 -2.88
CA ARG A 42 -15.82 -21.12 -1.55
C ARG A 42 -14.30 -21.26 -1.56
N ASP A 43 -13.81 -22.25 -2.29
CA ASP A 43 -12.38 -22.60 -2.32
C ASP A 43 -12.02 -23.28 -3.65
N LEU A 44 -10.81 -23.00 -4.13
CA LEU A 44 -10.17 -23.67 -5.25
C LEU A 44 -8.95 -24.43 -4.73
N SER A 45 -9.12 -25.74 -4.53
CA SER A 45 -8.09 -26.59 -3.95
C SER A 45 -7.14 -27.12 -5.04
N ARG A 46 -6.07 -26.38 -5.32
CA ARG A 46 -5.02 -26.77 -6.29
C ARG A 46 -4.33 -28.10 -5.98
N LYS A 47 -4.34 -28.55 -4.72
CA LYS A 47 -3.76 -29.84 -4.32
C LYS A 47 -4.65 -31.03 -4.65
N ARG A 48 -5.97 -30.81 -4.63
CA ARG A 48 -6.98 -31.84 -4.84
C ARG A 48 -7.65 -31.74 -6.21
N ASN A 49 -7.36 -30.67 -6.95
CA ASN A 49 -8.01 -30.29 -8.19
C ASN A 49 -9.53 -30.25 -8.05
N ILE A 50 -10.00 -29.55 -7.01
CA ILE A 50 -11.42 -29.46 -6.67
C ILE A 50 -11.82 -28.02 -6.42
N ILE A 51 -12.95 -27.62 -7.00
CA ILE A 51 -13.70 -26.40 -6.67
C ILE A 51 -14.76 -26.77 -5.64
N THR A 52 -14.77 -26.08 -4.51
CA THR A 52 -15.75 -26.31 -3.43
C THR A 52 -16.76 -25.17 -3.39
N PHE A 53 -18.05 -25.51 -3.26
CA PHE A 53 -19.13 -24.54 -3.12
C PHE A 53 -19.52 -24.31 -1.65
N PHE A 54 -20.15 -23.16 -1.36
CA PHE A 54 -20.65 -22.85 -0.02
C PHE A 54 -21.78 -23.77 0.45
N LYS A 55 -22.61 -24.24 -0.48
CA LYS A 55 -23.76 -25.12 -0.24
C LYS A 55 -23.84 -26.20 -1.31
N TYR A 56 -24.66 -27.21 -1.07
CA TYR A 56 -24.99 -28.22 -2.08
C TYR A 56 -25.93 -27.62 -3.13
N TYR A 57 -25.68 -27.93 -4.40
CA TYR A 57 -26.54 -27.57 -5.53
C TYR A 57 -27.06 -28.84 -6.18
N LYS A 58 -28.31 -28.81 -6.65
CA LYS A 58 -28.89 -29.94 -7.39
C LYS A 58 -28.55 -29.75 -8.87
N ILE A 59 -27.69 -30.61 -9.39
CA ILE A 59 -27.18 -30.56 -10.78
C ILE A 59 -27.31 -31.97 -11.36
N ALA A 60 -27.91 -32.12 -12.56
CA ALA A 60 -28.17 -33.43 -13.17
C ALA A 60 -28.89 -34.41 -12.22
N GLY A 61 -29.76 -33.87 -11.34
CA GLY A 61 -30.51 -34.65 -10.34
C GLY A 61 -29.74 -35.02 -9.06
N MET A 62 -28.43 -34.77 -8.96
CA MET A 62 -27.61 -35.07 -7.77
C MET A 62 -27.23 -33.83 -6.96
N LEU A 63 -27.01 -34.01 -5.65
CA LEU A 63 -26.49 -32.97 -4.79
C LEU A 63 -24.96 -32.88 -4.90
N VAL A 64 -24.48 -31.80 -5.52
CA VAL A 64 -23.07 -31.54 -5.79
C VAL A 64 -22.60 -30.38 -4.92
N LYS A 65 -21.46 -30.57 -4.25
CA LYS A 65 -20.79 -29.53 -3.45
C LYS A 65 -19.35 -29.28 -3.89
N GLU A 66 -18.78 -30.25 -4.58
CA GLU A 66 -17.42 -30.24 -5.07
C GLU A 66 -17.47 -30.55 -6.57
N LEU A 67 -16.64 -29.86 -7.33
CA LEU A 67 -16.49 -30.04 -8.77
C LEU A 67 -15.01 -30.35 -9.03
N GLU A 68 -14.76 -31.50 -9.67
CA GLU A 68 -13.40 -31.88 -10.07
C GLU A 68 -12.96 -31.03 -11.27
N ILE A 69 -11.67 -30.71 -11.32
CA ILE A 69 -11.05 -30.02 -12.46
C ILE A 69 -9.77 -30.73 -12.84
N THR A 70 -9.32 -30.56 -14.07
CA THR A 70 -8.07 -31.17 -14.53
C THR A 70 -6.85 -30.29 -14.24
N ASP A 71 -5.66 -30.86 -14.35
CA ASP A 71 -4.41 -30.09 -14.25
C ASP A 71 -4.28 -29.07 -15.39
N GLU A 72 -4.82 -29.36 -16.57
CA GLU A 72 -4.87 -28.41 -17.68
C GLU A 72 -5.80 -27.23 -17.37
N GLU A 73 -6.98 -27.50 -16.82
CA GLU A 73 -7.92 -26.46 -16.40
C GLU A 73 -7.32 -25.57 -15.30
N LEU A 74 -6.61 -26.17 -14.34
CA LEU A 74 -5.87 -25.42 -13.32
C LEU A 74 -4.81 -24.48 -13.91
N LYS A 75 -4.04 -24.95 -14.89
CA LYS A 75 -3.05 -24.09 -15.57
C LYS A 75 -3.70 -22.88 -16.23
N VAL A 76 -4.86 -23.09 -16.88
CA VAL A 76 -5.60 -21.97 -17.49
C VAL A 76 -6.08 -20.99 -16.43
N ILE A 77 -6.56 -21.46 -15.27
CA ILE A 77 -6.96 -20.59 -14.16
C ILE A 77 -5.75 -19.77 -13.66
N ASP A 78 -4.60 -20.42 -13.45
CA ASP A 78 -3.38 -19.75 -13.00
C ASP A 78 -2.91 -18.69 -14.02
N GLU A 79 -2.98 -18.98 -15.32
CA GLU A 79 -2.67 -17.99 -16.38
C GLU A 79 -3.62 -16.78 -16.36
N ILE A 80 -4.91 -16.99 -16.08
CA ILE A 80 -5.89 -15.90 -15.96
C ILE A 80 -5.58 -15.04 -14.73
N GLU A 81 -5.27 -15.67 -13.59
CA GLU A 81 -4.89 -14.95 -12.35
C GLU A 81 -3.62 -14.13 -12.54
N GLU A 82 -2.58 -14.69 -13.16
CA GLU A 82 -1.33 -13.97 -13.43
C GLU A 82 -1.56 -12.78 -14.38
N LYS A 83 -2.42 -12.93 -15.39
CA LYS A 83 -2.83 -11.80 -16.24
C LYS A 83 -3.52 -10.71 -15.44
N PHE A 84 -4.38 -11.04 -14.48
CA PHE A 84 -5.01 -10.04 -13.63
C PHE A 84 -4.01 -9.33 -12.72
N LYS A 85 -3.07 -10.05 -12.12
CA LYS A 85 -1.99 -9.46 -11.32
C LYS A 85 -1.14 -8.51 -12.16
N GLN A 86 -0.75 -8.94 -13.35
CA GLN A 86 0.06 -8.13 -14.26
C GLN A 86 -0.69 -6.89 -14.71
N GLN A 87 -1.97 -7.02 -15.09
CA GLN A 87 -2.82 -5.88 -15.44
C GLN A 87 -3.03 -4.92 -14.26
N ALA A 88 -3.12 -5.42 -13.04
CA ALA A 88 -3.23 -4.56 -11.84
C ALA A 88 -1.94 -3.76 -11.65
N ILE A 89 -0.77 -4.42 -11.73
CA ILE A 89 0.55 -3.76 -11.65
C ILE A 89 0.69 -2.70 -12.75
N GLU A 90 0.32 -3.03 -13.99
CA GLU A 90 0.38 -2.09 -15.11
C GLU A 90 -0.57 -0.90 -14.94
N ARG A 91 -1.79 -1.13 -14.44
CA ARG A 91 -2.74 -0.05 -14.14
C ARG A 91 -2.25 0.84 -13.00
N ASP A 92 -1.66 0.26 -11.95
CA ASP A 92 -1.10 1.00 -10.83
C ASP A 92 0.10 1.84 -11.27
N ALA A 93 1.01 1.26 -12.05
CA ALA A 93 2.15 1.95 -12.64
C ALA A 93 1.69 3.09 -13.57
N LYS A 94 0.74 2.81 -14.47
CA LYS A 94 0.17 3.82 -15.37
C LYS A 94 -0.54 4.92 -14.60
N ARG A 95 -1.30 4.59 -13.56
CA ARG A 95 -1.96 5.59 -12.70
C ARG A 95 -0.93 6.50 -12.04
N LYS A 96 0.17 5.94 -11.53
CA LYS A 96 1.25 6.74 -10.95
C LYS A 96 1.89 7.66 -12.00
N GLU A 97 2.14 7.16 -13.20
CA GLU A 97 2.68 7.96 -14.31
C GLU A 97 1.73 9.09 -14.73
N ASP A 98 0.43 8.79 -14.90
CA ASP A 98 -0.62 9.74 -15.25
C ASP A 98 -0.81 10.84 -14.17
N LEU A 99 -0.53 10.54 -12.91
CA LEU A 99 -0.50 11.52 -11.84
C LEU A 99 0.75 12.42 -11.94
N MET A 100 1.92 11.82 -12.15
CA MET A 100 3.19 12.54 -12.21
C MET A 100 3.30 13.46 -13.42
N ASN A 101 2.75 13.05 -14.57
CA ASN A 101 2.75 13.85 -15.80
C ASN A 101 1.62 14.89 -15.87
N GLY A 102 0.76 14.95 -14.83
CA GLY A 102 -0.34 15.90 -14.76
C GLY A 102 -1.56 15.58 -15.64
N THR A 103 -1.61 14.39 -16.25
CA THR A 103 -2.79 13.93 -17.03
C THR A 103 -4.01 13.75 -16.13
N THR A 104 -3.79 13.31 -14.88
CA THR A 104 -4.83 13.17 -13.87
C THR A 104 -4.64 14.17 -12.73
N THR A 105 -5.70 14.86 -12.33
CA THR A 105 -5.69 15.74 -11.16
C THR A 105 -5.79 14.94 -9.87
N ILE A 106 -5.12 15.44 -8.83
CA ILE A 106 -5.19 14.94 -7.47
C ILE A 106 -6.30 15.71 -6.75
N LYS A 107 -7.24 14.98 -6.15
CA LYS A 107 -8.35 15.56 -5.39
C LYS A 107 -8.32 15.09 -3.94
N VAL A 108 -8.28 16.04 -3.01
CA VAL A 108 -8.36 15.75 -1.58
C VAL A 108 -9.80 15.76 -1.09
N ASN A 109 -10.08 14.98 -0.04
CA ASN A 109 -11.40 14.93 0.57
C ASN A 109 -11.35 15.53 1.97
N LYS A 110 -12.12 16.59 2.22
CA LYS A 110 -12.27 17.15 3.55
C LYS A 110 -13.09 16.18 4.43
N ARG A 111 -12.51 15.73 5.53
CA ARG A 111 -13.22 15.00 6.57
C ARG A 111 -13.35 15.88 7.80
N SER A 112 -14.58 15.97 8.32
CA SER A 112 -14.86 16.57 9.61
C SER A 112 -15.38 15.50 10.57
N GLY A 113 -14.73 15.37 11.73
CA GLY A 113 -15.06 14.39 12.75
C GLY A 113 -14.42 14.75 14.09
N LYS A 114 -15.03 14.28 15.20
CA LYS A 114 -14.60 14.61 16.57
C LYS A 114 -13.12 14.30 16.88
N LEU A 115 -12.56 13.29 16.21
CA LEU A 115 -11.19 12.80 16.45
C LEU A 115 -10.19 13.25 15.38
N LEU A 116 -10.66 13.52 14.17
CA LEU A 116 -9.83 13.86 13.02
C LEU A 116 -10.60 14.83 12.12
N ASN A 117 -10.07 16.05 12.02
CA ASN A 117 -10.50 17.08 11.09
C ASN A 117 -9.33 17.36 10.14
N GLY A 118 -9.59 17.41 8.83
CA GLY A 118 -8.57 17.77 7.85
C GLY A 118 -8.82 17.20 6.46
N TYR A 119 -7.87 17.45 5.56
CA TYR A 119 -7.89 16.95 4.18
C TYR A 119 -7.21 15.59 4.09
N VAL A 120 -7.95 14.60 3.59
CA VAL A 120 -7.52 13.20 3.55
C VAL A 120 -7.34 12.75 2.12
N ILE A 121 -6.29 11.96 1.92
CA ILE A 121 -5.97 11.33 0.64
C ILE A 121 -5.54 9.87 0.85
N PHE A 122 -5.74 9.05 -0.18
CA PHE A 122 -5.45 7.61 -0.19
C PHE A 122 -4.75 7.22 -1.49
N GLY A 123 -4.22 6.00 -1.56
CA GLY A 123 -3.63 5.46 -2.79
C GLY A 123 -2.28 6.09 -3.16
N HIS A 124 -1.95 6.06 -4.45
CA HIS A 124 -0.68 6.56 -4.98
C HIS A 124 -0.51 8.07 -4.79
N GLU A 125 -1.61 8.82 -4.84
CA GLU A 125 -1.63 10.26 -4.60
C GLU A 125 -1.11 10.58 -3.21
N ALA A 126 -1.50 9.78 -2.21
CA ALA A 126 -1.02 9.92 -0.84
C ALA A 126 0.49 9.66 -0.72
N GLU A 127 1.01 8.66 -1.43
CA GLU A 127 2.45 8.36 -1.45
C GLU A 127 3.26 9.49 -2.06
N LEU A 128 2.84 9.97 -3.23
CA LEU A 128 3.48 11.09 -3.92
C LEU A 128 3.52 12.36 -3.05
N LEU A 129 2.42 12.71 -2.40
CA LEU A 129 2.38 13.89 -1.53
C LEU A 129 3.21 13.75 -0.25
N LYS A 130 3.33 12.52 0.30
CA LYS A 130 4.23 12.24 1.43
C LYS A 130 5.70 12.39 1.02
N GLU A 131 6.06 11.94 -0.17
CA GLU A 131 7.43 12.07 -0.69
C GLU A 131 7.83 13.53 -0.88
N LEU A 132 6.88 14.38 -1.31
CA LEU A 132 7.03 15.83 -1.40
C LEU A 132 7.03 16.53 -0.03
N GLY A 133 6.58 15.86 1.03
CA GLY A 133 6.55 16.42 2.39
C GLY A 133 5.39 17.40 2.64
N VAL A 134 4.37 17.40 1.79
CA VAL A 134 3.12 18.19 1.96
C VAL A 134 1.97 17.36 2.54
N ALA A 135 2.26 16.11 2.89
CA ALA A 135 1.32 15.22 3.56
C ALA A 135 2.04 14.30 4.55
N LYS A 136 1.32 13.88 5.59
CA LYS A 136 1.84 13.04 6.68
C LYS A 136 0.87 11.95 7.11
N THR A 137 1.42 10.83 7.58
CA THR A 137 0.61 9.75 8.14
C THR A 137 0.04 10.16 9.51
N ALA A 138 -1.27 10.07 9.66
CA ALA A 138 -1.99 10.32 10.91
C ALA A 138 -2.73 9.05 11.36
N GLY A 139 -2.63 8.75 12.66
CA GLY A 139 -3.30 7.60 13.26
C GLY A 139 -2.81 6.22 12.78
N GLY A 140 -1.81 6.15 11.91
CA GLY A 140 -1.22 4.90 11.39
C GLY A 140 -1.86 4.34 10.11
N TRP A 141 -2.93 4.95 9.60
CA TRP A 141 -3.70 4.43 8.46
C TRP A 141 -4.22 5.51 7.49
N GLN A 142 -4.20 6.79 7.89
CA GLN A 142 -4.64 7.89 7.02
C GLN A 142 -3.47 8.78 6.64
N THR A 143 -3.56 9.40 5.47
CA THR A 143 -2.64 10.46 5.05
C THR A 143 -3.39 11.78 5.11
N LEU A 144 -2.93 12.69 5.97
CA LEU A 144 -3.41 14.06 6.07
C LEU A 144 -2.54 14.95 5.20
N VAL A 145 -3.19 15.76 4.37
CA VAL A 145 -2.54 16.80 3.58
C VAL A 145 -2.47 18.07 4.41
N ASP A 146 -1.34 18.78 4.33
CA ASP A 146 -1.11 20.00 5.10
C ASP A 146 -2.11 21.09 4.68
N GLU A 147 -2.73 21.73 5.68
CA GLU A 147 -3.79 22.71 5.44
C GLU A 147 -3.27 23.96 4.73
N GLU A 148 -2.08 24.43 5.08
CA GLU A 148 -1.41 25.56 4.40
C GLU A 148 -1.21 25.30 2.91
N PHE A 149 -0.90 24.05 2.53
CA PHE A 149 -0.76 23.67 1.13
C PHE A 149 -2.11 23.71 0.40
N ILE A 150 -3.18 23.21 1.03
CA ILE A 150 -4.53 23.26 0.46
C ILE A 150 -5.04 24.70 0.34
N GLU A 151 -4.73 25.57 1.30
CA GLU A 151 -5.05 27.00 1.20
C GLU A 151 -4.30 27.68 0.05
N ALA A 152 -3.06 27.27 -0.24
CA ALA A 152 -2.24 27.85 -1.29
C ALA A 152 -2.61 27.34 -2.71
N VAL A 153 -2.92 26.04 -2.85
CA VAL A 153 -3.05 25.38 -4.16
C VAL A 153 -4.49 24.94 -4.46
N GLY A 154 -5.34 24.79 -3.44
CA GLY A 154 -6.72 24.34 -3.55
C GLY A 154 -6.90 22.84 -3.29
N GLU A 155 -8.16 22.38 -3.35
CA GLU A 155 -8.53 20.97 -3.07
C GLU A 155 -8.35 20.02 -4.27
N GLU A 156 -8.12 20.58 -5.46
CA GLU A 156 -7.89 19.85 -6.70
C GLU A 156 -6.71 20.48 -7.45
N PHE A 157 -5.66 19.68 -7.71
CA PHE A 157 -4.39 20.18 -8.22
C PHE A 157 -3.63 19.11 -9.01
N THR A 158 -2.63 19.52 -9.79
CA THR A 158 -1.72 18.59 -10.48
C THR A 158 -0.50 18.27 -9.61
N TYR A 159 0.17 17.14 -9.89
CA TYR A 159 1.42 16.82 -9.21
C TYR A 159 2.49 17.90 -9.40
N GLU A 160 2.55 18.53 -10.57
CA GLU A 160 3.50 19.63 -10.83
C GLU A 160 3.26 20.84 -9.92
N GLN A 161 2.00 21.20 -9.66
CA GLN A 161 1.66 22.28 -8.72
C GLN A 161 2.08 21.92 -7.29
N ALA A 162 1.85 20.67 -6.88
CA ALA A 162 2.32 20.17 -5.59
C ALA A 162 3.85 20.18 -5.47
N ALA A 163 4.56 19.72 -6.50
CA ALA A 163 6.01 19.72 -6.54
C ALA A 163 6.61 21.13 -6.54
N ALA A 164 5.98 22.08 -7.24
CA ALA A 164 6.40 23.48 -7.26
C ALA A 164 6.29 24.12 -5.87
N TYR A 165 5.19 23.85 -5.14
CA TYR A 165 5.02 24.30 -3.75
C TYR A 165 6.02 23.62 -2.81
N ALA A 166 6.25 22.31 -2.99
CA ALA A 166 7.10 21.51 -2.14
C ALA A 166 8.60 21.73 -2.36
N LYS A 167 9.00 22.36 -3.48
CA LYS A 167 10.40 22.61 -3.84
C LYS A 167 11.28 23.13 -2.68
N PRO A 168 10.92 24.20 -1.96
CA PRO A 168 11.71 24.65 -0.80
C PRO A 168 11.80 23.61 0.33
N LEU A 169 10.77 22.80 0.55
CA LEU A 169 10.77 21.74 1.57
C LEU A 169 11.72 20.61 1.18
N VAL A 170 11.68 20.22 -0.10
CA VAL A 170 12.56 19.19 -0.66
C VAL A 170 14.02 19.65 -0.63
N GLU A 171 14.31 20.85 -1.09
CA GLU A 171 15.68 21.42 -1.07
C GLU A 171 16.23 21.50 0.37
N LYS A 172 15.39 21.90 1.33
CA LYS A 172 15.78 21.92 2.74
C LYS A 172 16.10 20.51 3.25
N ARG A 173 15.25 19.53 2.95
CA ARG A 173 15.45 18.13 3.36
C ARG A 173 16.70 17.53 2.72
N GLU A 174 16.92 17.76 1.43
CA GLU A 174 18.11 17.31 0.71
C GLU A 174 19.38 17.91 1.29
N LYS A 175 19.34 19.21 1.65
CA LYS A 175 20.47 19.86 2.32
C LYS A 175 20.75 19.26 3.71
N GLU A 176 19.72 19.09 4.54
CA GLU A 176 19.86 18.46 5.86
C GLU A 176 20.39 17.02 5.76
N GLN A 177 19.93 16.28 4.75
CA GLN A 177 20.41 14.92 4.49
C GLN A 177 21.85 14.91 4.00
N ALA A 178 22.23 15.81 3.09
CA ALA A 178 23.61 15.95 2.62
C ALA A 178 24.57 16.36 3.75
N GLU A 179 24.14 17.26 4.65
CA GLU A 179 24.92 17.63 5.85
C GLU A 179 25.09 16.43 6.79
N LYS A 180 24.03 15.63 6.97
CA LYS A 180 24.08 14.40 7.76
C LYS A 180 25.03 13.37 7.14
N ASP A 181 24.93 13.14 5.83
CA ASP A 181 25.76 12.17 5.11
C ASP A 181 27.23 12.59 5.08
N ALA A 182 27.51 13.90 4.96
CA ALA A 182 28.86 14.45 5.06
C ALA A 182 29.47 14.17 6.44
N LYS A 183 28.71 14.35 7.53
CA LYS A 183 29.16 14.04 8.90
C LYS A 183 29.36 12.55 9.15
N ILE A 184 28.52 11.70 8.53
CA ILE A 184 28.72 10.23 8.56
C ILE A 184 30.00 9.84 7.82
N ALA A 185 30.26 10.45 6.65
CA ALA A 185 31.49 10.23 5.91
C ALA A 185 32.73 10.70 6.69
N GLU A 186 32.64 11.85 7.38
CA GLU A 186 33.69 12.36 8.26
C GLU A 186 33.99 11.41 9.41
N ALA A 187 32.97 10.88 10.10
CA ALA A 187 33.13 9.91 11.17
C ALA A 187 33.82 8.62 10.69
N LYS A 188 33.45 8.12 9.51
CA LYS A 188 34.12 6.97 8.87
C LYS A 188 35.58 7.25 8.54
N LYS A 189 35.87 8.45 8.02
CA LYS A 189 37.23 8.83 7.61
C LYS A 189 38.17 9.06 8.79
N THR A 190 37.67 9.70 9.84
CA THR A 190 38.45 10.08 11.04
C THR A 190 38.56 8.94 12.03
N GLY A 191 37.62 7.98 12.03
CA GLY A 191 37.54 6.95 13.06
C GLY A 191 36.97 7.49 14.38
N GLU A 192 36.50 8.74 14.40
CA GLU A 192 35.96 9.41 15.58
C GLU A 192 34.45 9.68 15.46
N LYS A 193 33.79 9.94 16.58
CA LYS A 193 32.36 10.29 16.59
C LYS A 193 32.17 11.75 16.19
N VAL A 194 31.26 12.02 15.27
CA VAL A 194 30.96 13.37 14.77
C VAL A 194 29.53 13.76 15.13
N THR A 195 29.31 14.95 15.71
CA THR A 195 27.97 15.40 16.11
C THR A 195 27.19 15.91 14.90
N ILE A 196 26.07 15.25 14.58
CA ILE A 196 25.14 15.60 13.50
C ILE A 196 24.32 16.83 13.88
N ARG A 197 23.59 16.76 15.00
CA ARG A 197 22.78 17.86 15.51
C ARG A 197 22.58 17.74 17.02
N GLN A 198 22.17 18.85 17.63
CA GLN A 198 21.84 18.92 19.05
C GLN A 198 20.49 19.59 19.23
N TRP A 199 19.70 19.12 20.20
CA TRP A 199 18.42 19.70 20.58
C TRP A 199 18.16 19.47 22.07
N GLN A 200 17.08 20.06 22.59
CA GLN A 200 16.68 19.89 23.99
C GLN A 200 15.31 19.19 24.06
N GLU A 201 15.19 18.24 24.98
CA GLU A 201 13.93 17.55 25.30
C GLU A 201 13.63 17.65 26.80
N LYS A 202 12.37 17.41 27.19
CA LYS A 202 12.01 17.35 28.62
C LYS A 202 12.81 16.24 29.32
N CYS A 203 13.36 16.56 30.49
CA CYS A 203 14.12 15.62 31.30
C CYS A 203 13.21 14.42 31.67
N ASN A 204 13.67 13.21 31.35
CA ASN A 204 12.89 11.98 31.59
C ASN A 204 13.12 11.39 32.99
N ASN A 205 13.91 12.06 33.83
CA ASN A 205 14.29 11.57 35.14
C ASN A 205 13.62 12.40 36.24
N ALA A 206 12.51 11.89 36.76
CA ALA A 206 11.75 12.53 37.83
C ALA A 206 12.53 12.71 39.16
N ARG A 207 13.70 12.08 39.32
CA ARG A 207 14.54 12.17 40.52
C ARG A 207 15.67 13.20 40.40
N LYS A 208 15.93 13.72 39.19
CA LYS A 208 16.93 14.77 38.98
C LYS A 208 16.23 16.12 38.91
N ASN A 209 16.85 17.15 39.47
CA ASN A 209 16.39 18.54 39.36
C ASN A 209 16.75 19.14 37.99
N CYS A 210 16.52 18.40 36.90
CA CYS A 210 16.63 18.90 35.53
C CYS A 210 15.24 19.06 34.92
N GLU A 211 15.02 20.19 34.26
CA GLU A 211 13.81 20.39 33.46
C GLU A 211 14.03 19.94 32.01
N LEU A 212 15.25 20.08 31.49
CA LEU A 212 15.62 19.79 30.10
C LEU A 212 16.86 18.90 30.02
N ASP A 213 16.89 18.00 29.06
CA ASP A 213 18.06 17.20 28.69
C ASP A 213 18.60 17.67 27.34
N ASN A 214 19.93 17.72 27.22
CA ASN A 214 20.62 17.96 25.96
C ASN A 214 20.72 16.65 25.17
N MET A 215 20.08 16.60 24.02
CA MET A 215 20.11 15.49 23.08
C MET A 215 21.15 15.78 22.00
N SER A 216 21.95 14.78 21.63
CA SER A 216 22.92 14.85 20.54
C SER A 216 22.77 13.64 19.64
N GLU A 217 22.53 13.86 18.34
CA GLU A 217 22.65 12.81 17.34
C GLU A 217 24.09 12.81 16.85
N VAL A 218 24.77 11.67 16.97
CA VAL A 218 26.18 11.48 16.60
C VAL A 218 26.30 10.40 15.53
N ALA A 219 27.13 10.66 14.53
CA ALA A 219 27.61 9.69 13.57
C ALA A 219 28.76 8.89 14.19
N LEU A 220 28.69 7.57 14.09
CA LEU A 220 29.71 6.64 14.55
C LEU A 220 30.65 6.24 13.40
N PRO A 221 31.89 5.81 13.69
CA PRO A 221 32.85 5.35 12.69
C PRO A 221 32.40 4.15 11.86
N ASP A 222 31.46 3.35 12.38
CA ASP A 222 30.85 2.22 11.67
C ASP A 222 29.81 2.66 10.62
N GLY A 223 29.55 3.97 10.51
CA GLY A 223 28.58 4.55 9.59
C GLY A 223 27.15 4.61 10.12
N LYS A 224 26.91 4.18 11.37
CA LYS A 224 25.59 4.29 11.99
C LYS A 224 25.44 5.62 12.73
N THR A 225 24.20 5.97 13.05
CA THR A 225 23.87 7.13 13.89
C THR A 225 23.35 6.67 15.25
N LYS A 226 23.73 7.38 16.30
CA LYS A 226 23.28 7.14 17.68
C LYS A 226 22.77 8.45 18.29
N ILE A 227 21.73 8.37 19.11
CA ILE A 227 21.24 9.49 19.90
C ILE A 227 21.79 9.35 21.33
N GLU A 228 22.50 10.36 21.81
CA GLU A 228 23.02 10.48 23.17
C GLU A 228 22.22 11.54 23.94
N ARG A 229 21.85 11.22 25.19
CA ARG A 229 21.11 12.12 26.09
C ARG A 229 22.00 12.48 27.27
N ARG A 230 22.18 13.78 27.53
CA ARG A 230 22.92 14.33 28.68
C ARG A 230 22.01 15.25 29.49
N HIS A 231 21.80 14.92 30.76
CA HIS A 231 21.05 15.76 31.68
C HIS A 231 21.79 17.09 31.90
N THR A 232 21.06 18.21 31.97
CA THR A 232 21.64 19.55 32.22
C THR A 232 22.17 19.74 33.64
N ALA A 233 21.83 18.85 34.57
CA ALA A 233 22.40 18.81 35.92
C ALA A 233 23.69 17.97 35.94
N GLU A 234 24.79 18.60 35.56
CA GLU A 234 26.16 18.22 35.91
C GLU A 234 26.86 19.39 36.61
#